data_AF-A0A3S1ZMI1-F1
#
_entry.id   AF-A0A3S1ZMI1-F1
#
_cell.length_a   1.000
_cell.length_b   1.000
_cell.length_c   1.000
_cell.angle_alpha   90.00
_cell.angle_beta   90.00
_cell.angle_gamma   90.00
#
_symmetry.space_group_name_H-M   'P 1'
#
loop_
_entity.id
_entity.type
_entity.pdbx_description
1 polymer ?
#
loop_
_entity_poly.entity_id
_entity_poly.type
_entity_poly.pdbx_seq_one_letter_code
_entity_poly.pdbx_strand_id
1 'polypeptide(L)'
;MLVKSRPPVSSLLLGIGRRSLDNFRDTMQIAKSRLATRPARYPNILWSVWVLVWVLLTASAFVRLDTPAGMLHGKWSAGFARTADFFTQFGLGGWYIIPSVLLLVAANLTDWRSLSRRSLMLLYNWTCLAFLVLCATGLSGIAVNVLKYAIGRARPLYYEDFGVLTLHPFAFDARFAGFPS
;
A
#
# COMPACT_ATOMS: atom_id res chain seq x y z
N MET A 1 -6.29 9.02 53.67
CA MET A 1 -5.77 8.87 52.31
C MET A 1 -6.15 7.48 51.80
N LEU A 2 -7.18 7.37 50.95
CA LEU A 2 -7.57 6.09 50.33
C LEU A 2 -6.67 5.86 49.11
N VAL A 3 -5.67 4.98 49.27
CA VAL A 3 -4.84 4.51 48.15
C VAL A 3 -5.74 3.69 47.23
N LYS A 4 -6.09 4.24 46.06
CA LYS A 4 -6.88 3.54 45.04
C LYS A 4 -6.03 2.37 44.53
N SER A 5 -6.45 1.14 44.85
CA SER A 5 -5.76 -0.09 44.45
C SER A 5 -5.57 -0.11 42.94
N ARG A 6 -4.34 -0.34 42.47
CA ARG A 6 -4.06 -0.45 41.04
C ARG A 6 -4.80 -1.68 40.49
N PRO A 7 -5.51 -1.55 39.35
CA PRO A 7 -6.21 -2.67 38.77
C PRO A 7 -5.22 -3.79 38.37
N PRO A 8 -5.60 -5.08 38.52
CA PRO A 8 -4.75 -6.18 38.10
C PRO A 8 -4.52 -6.16 36.58
N VAL A 9 -3.34 -6.60 36.13
CA VAL A 9 -2.92 -6.57 34.70
C VAL A 9 -3.96 -7.20 33.77
N SER A 10 -4.62 -8.28 34.22
CA SER A 10 -5.70 -8.94 33.48
C SER A 10 -6.89 -8.03 33.19
N SER A 11 -7.30 -7.21 34.17
CA SER A 11 -8.40 -6.26 34.00
C SER A 11 -8.04 -5.10 33.06
N LEU A 12 -6.77 -4.69 33.03
CA LEU A 12 -6.26 -3.68 32.11
C LEU A 12 -6.28 -4.22 30.66
N LEU A 13 -5.78 -5.43 30.44
CA LEU A 13 -5.76 -6.07 29.12
C LEU A 13 -7.18 -6.32 28.59
N LEU A 14 -8.10 -6.78 29.45
CA LEU A 14 -9.52 -6.92 29.10
C LEU A 14 -10.15 -5.57 28.74
N GLY A 15 -9.80 -4.50 29.46
CA GLY A 15 -10.26 -3.14 29.15
C GLY A 15 -9.76 -2.66 27.78
N ILE A 16 -8.49 -2.91 27.45
CA ILE A 16 -7.90 -2.58 26.14
C ILE A 16 -8.56 -3.39 25.02
N GLY A 17 -8.75 -4.70 25.24
CA GLY A 17 -9.40 -5.59 24.27
C GLY A 17 -10.83 -5.18 23.96
N ARG A 18 -11.62 -4.84 24.99
CA ARG A 18 -12.98 -4.31 24.83
C ARG A 18 -12.98 -2.99 24.06
N ARG A 19 -12.13 -2.05 24.46
CA ARG A 19 -11.98 -0.76 23.76
C ARG A 19 -11.63 -0.94 22.28
N SER A 20 -10.69 -1.83 21.97
CA SER A 20 -10.29 -2.16 20.61
C SER A 20 -11.48 -2.68 19.79
N LEU A 21 -12.26 -3.61 20.34
CA LEU A 21 -13.46 -4.16 19.68
C LEU A 21 -14.53 -3.10 19.47
N ASP A 22 -14.77 -2.24 20.47
CA ASP A 22 -15.76 -1.17 20.40
C ASP A 22 -15.36 -0.13 19.34
N ASN A 23 -14.10 0.32 19.35
CA ASN A 23 -13.57 1.24 18.36
C ASN A 23 -13.64 0.66 16.94
N PHE A 24 -13.34 -0.62 16.76
CA PHE A 24 -13.47 -1.30 15.48
C PHE A 24 -14.92 -1.35 14.99
N ARG A 25 -15.87 -1.71 15.87
CA ARG A 25 -17.31 -1.75 15.55
C ARG A 25 -17.85 -0.37 15.18
N ASP A 26 -17.53 0.64 15.99
CA ASP A 26 -17.93 2.03 15.76
C ASP A 26 -17.39 2.51 14.40
N THR A 27 -16.13 2.22 14.09
CA THR A 27 -15.50 2.57 12.81
C THR A 27 -16.19 1.88 11.63
N MET A 28 -16.48 0.58 11.74
CA MET A 28 -17.14 -0.18 10.67
C MET A 28 -18.57 0.32 10.44
N GLN A 29 -19.29 0.66 11.51
CA GLN A 29 -20.63 1.24 11.41
C GLN A 29 -20.61 2.61 10.72
N ILE A 30 -19.64 3.46 11.05
CA ILE A 30 -19.43 4.75 10.38
C ILE A 30 -19.13 4.54 8.89
N ALA A 31 -18.19 3.65 8.56
CA ALA A 31 -17.82 3.37 7.18
C ALA A 31 -19.01 2.85 6.36
N LYS A 32 -19.76 1.87 6.89
CA LYS A 32 -20.97 1.33 6.26
C LYS A 32 -22.03 2.40 6.05
N SER A 33 -22.25 3.26 7.04
CA SER A 33 -23.22 4.35 6.95
C SER A 33 -22.84 5.36 5.87
N ARG A 34 -21.55 5.71 5.77
CA ARG A 34 -21.04 6.61 4.73
C ARG A 34 -21.07 6.00 3.32
N LEU A 35 -20.86 4.69 3.20
CA LEU A 35 -21.00 3.98 1.92
C LEU A 35 -22.47 3.88 1.49
N ALA A 36 -23.40 3.81 2.43
CA ALA A 36 -24.84 3.78 2.16
C ALA A 36 -25.41 5.16 1.80
N THR A 37 -24.81 6.25 2.28
CA THR A 37 -25.21 7.60 1.87
C THR A 37 -24.90 7.84 0.40
N ARG A 38 -25.86 8.42 -0.33
CA ARG A 38 -25.83 8.62 -1.78
C ARG A 38 -24.50 9.26 -2.21
N PRO A 39 -23.78 8.69 -3.20
CA PRO A 39 -22.53 9.26 -3.66
C PRO A 39 -22.75 10.69 -4.16
N ALA A 40 -21.78 11.56 -3.88
CA ALA A 40 -21.81 12.92 -4.40
C ALA A 40 -21.91 12.87 -5.94
N ARG A 41 -22.72 13.76 -6.52
CA ARG A 41 -22.82 13.89 -7.97
C ARG A 41 -21.54 14.55 -8.48
N TYR A 42 -20.56 13.73 -8.84
CA TYR A 42 -19.39 14.18 -9.58
C TYR A 42 -19.75 14.37 -11.05
N PRO A 43 -19.10 15.30 -11.76
CA PRO A 43 -19.22 15.38 -13.22
C PRO A 43 -18.80 14.03 -13.83
N ASN A 44 -19.45 13.66 -14.95
CA ASN A 44 -19.11 12.45 -15.69
C ASN A 44 -17.73 12.63 -16.36
N ILE A 45 -16.67 12.27 -15.63
CA ILE A 45 -15.33 12.15 -16.20
C ILE A 45 -15.30 10.89 -17.05
N LEU A 46 -14.90 11.02 -18.32
CA LEU A 46 -14.72 9.90 -19.24
C LEU A 46 -13.48 9.08 -18.88
N TRP A 47 -13.52 8.38 -17.75
CA TRP A 47 -12.40 7.58 -17.24
C TRP A 47 -11.88 6.55 -18.25
N SER A 48 -12.75 6.02 -19.11
CA SER A 48 -12.36 5.09 -20.18
C SER A 48 -11.33 5.68 -21.14
N VAL A 49 -11.43 6.97 -21.48
CA VAL A 49 -10.46 7.65 -22.35
C VAL A 49 -9.10 7.72 -21.66
N TRP A 50 -9.07 8.09 -20.38
CA TRP A 50 -7.82 8.17 -19.61
C TRP A 50 -7.18 6.81 -19.39
N VAL A 51 -7.97 5.76 -19.14
CA VAL A 51 -7.49 4.38 -19.06
C VAL A 51 -6.90 3.96 -20.40
N LEU A 52 -7.58 4.24 -21.53
CA LEU A 52 -7.06 3.92 -22.86
C LEU A 52 -5.74 4.63 -23.14
N VAL A 53 -5.67 5.94 -22.87
CA VAL A 53 -4.43 6.73 -23.02
C VAL A 53 -3.31 6.13 -22.18
N TRP A 54 -3.59 5.79 -20.92
CA TRP A 54 -2.62 5.17 -20.02
C TRP A 54 -2.11 3.83 -20.56
N VAL A 55 -3.00 2.94 -20.98
CA VAL A 55 -2.64 1.63 -21.57
C VAL A 55 -1.78 1.80 -22.83
N LEU A 56 -2.16 2.70 -23.73
CA LEU A 56 -1.40 2.95 -24.96
C LEU A 56 -0.01 3.52 -24.68
N LEU A 57 0.12 4.43 -23.71
CA LEU A 57 1.41 4.97 -23.29
C LEU A 57 2.28 3.88 -22.65
N THR A 58 1.71 3.03 -21.78
CA THR A 58 2.42 1.90 -21.18
C THR A 58 2.88 0.91 -22.26
N ALA A 59 2.02 0.56 -23.22
CA ALA A 59 2.39 -0.34 -24.31
C ALA A 59 3.50 0.28 -25.20
N SER A 60 3.40 1.57 -25.52
CA SER A 60 4.44 2.27 -26.29
C SER A 60 5.77 2.32 -25.53
N ALA A 61 5.75 2.58 -24.23
CA ALA A 61 6.95 2.58 -23.40
C ALA A 61 7.55 1.17 -23.30
N PHE A 62 6.71 0.15 -23.13
CA PHE A 62 7.12 -1.25 -23.08
C PHE A 62 7.83 -1.66 -24.37
N VAL A 63 7.24 -1.38 -25.53
CA VAL A 63 7.83 -1.77 -26.83
C VAL A 63 9.16 -1.06 -27.12
N ARG A 64 9.30 0.22 -26.73
CA ARG A 64 10.47 1.02 -27.09
C ARG A 64 11.58 1.06 -26.06
N LEU A 65 11.24 1.03 -24.78
CA LEU A 65 12.19 1.35 -23.70
C LEU A 65 12.55 0.14 -22.84
N ASP A 66 11.68 -0.87 -22.77
CA ASP A 66 11.85 -1.96 -21.82
C ASP A 66 13.08 -2.84 -22.14
N THR A 67 13.22 -3.31 -23.38
CA THR A 67 14.38 -4.13 -23.78
C THR A 67 15.71 -3.36 -23.67
N PRO A 68 15.85 -2.13 -24.20
CA PRO A 68 17.06 -1.34 -23.99
C PRO A 68 17.38 -1.10 -22.51
N ALA A 69 16.38 -0.79 -21.68
CA ALA A 69 16.56 -0.59 -20.25
C ALA A 69 17.03 -1.87 -19.54
N GLY A 70 16.45 -3.02 -19.88
CA GLY A 70 16.86 -4.33 -19.35
C GLY A 70 18.28 -4.71 -19.74
N MET A 71 18.70 -4.44 -20.98
CA MET A 71 20.07 -4.69 -21.44
C MET A 71 21.12 -3.77 -20.82
N LEU A 72 20.72 -2.61 -20.31
CA LEU A 72 21.59 -1.67 -19.59
C LEU A 72 21.74 -2.02 -18.09
N HIS A 73 20.98 -3.01 -17.60
CA HIS A 73 21.10 -3.50 -16.23
C HIS A 73 22.55 -3.90 -15.93
N GLY A 74 23.10 -3.42 -14.81
CA GLY A 74 24.47 -3.70 -14.39
C GLY A 74 25.58 -2.98 -15.19
N LYS A 75 25.25 -2.20 -16.23
CA LYS A 75 26.24 -1.46 -17.06
C LYS A 75 26.39 0.01 -16.64
N TRP A 76 25.73 0.42 -15.57
CA TRP A 76 25.76 1.79 -15.08
C TRP A 76 27.08 2.10 -14.39
N SER A 77 27.51 3.37 -14.41
CA SER A 77 28.68 3.80 -13.65
C SER A 77 28.43 3.58 -12.15
N ALA A 78 29.48 3.23 -11.40
CA ALA A 78 29.35 2.91 -9.98
C ALA A 78 28.75 4.06 -9.15
N GLY A 79 29.05 5.31 -9.52
CA GLY A 79 28.47 6.49 -8.88
C GLY A 79 26.96 6.59 -9.12
N PHE A 80 26.53 6.41 -10.38
CA PHE A 80 25.11 6.48 -10.74
C PHE A 80 24.30 5.32 -10.13
N ALA A 81 24.84 4.10 -10.16
CA ALA A 81 24.22 2.93 -9.52
C ALA A 81 23.98 3.17 -8.01
N ARG A 82 24.98 3.70 -7.29
CA ARG A 82 24.85 4.00 -5.86
C ARG A 82 23.77 5.05 -5.59
N THR A 83 23.69 6.09 -6.41
CA THR A 83 22.63 7.11 -6.28
C THR A 83 21.25 6.51 -6.55
N ALA A 84 21.12 5.68 -7.58
CA ALA A 84 19.86 4.99 -7.88
C ALA A 84 19.44 4.02 -6.76
N ASP A 85 20.39 3.29 -6.18
CA ASP A 85 20.15 2.38 -5.05
C ASP A 85 19.66 3.14 -3.81
N PHE A 86 20.25 4.31 -3.54
CA PHE A 86 19.81 5.19 -2.46
C PHE A 86 18.35 5.64 -2.65
N PHE A 87 17.98 6.07 -3.86
CA PHE A 87 16.59 6.47 -4.15
C PHE A 87 15.62 5.29 -4.14
N THR A 88 16.07 4.10 -4.54
CA THR A 88 15.27 2.87 -4.54
C THR A 88 14.79 2.51 -3.13
N GLN A 89 15.57 2.83 -2.10
CA GLN A 89 15.15 2.60 -0.71
C GLN A 89 13.83 3.30 -0.39
N PHE A 90 13.57 4.50 -0.92
CA PHE A 90 12.31 5.22 -0.69
C PHE A 90 11.14 4.59 -1.44
N GLY A 91 11.39 3.85 -2.53
CA GLY A 91 10.35 3.13 -3.27
C GLY A 91 9.85 1.86 -2.58
N LEU A 92 10.48 1.43 -1.49
CA LEU A 92 10.08 0.22 -0.78
C LEU A 92 8.76 0.45 -0.04
N GLY A 93 7.74 -0.34 -0.40
CA GLY A 93 6.40 -0.26 0.19
C GLY A 93 6.38 -0.38 1.72
N GLY A 94 7.37 -1.04 2.32
CA GLY A 94 7.52 -1.19 3.77
C GLY A 94 7.56 0.14 4.52
N TRP A 95 8.19 1.18 3.95
CA TRP A 95 8.27 2.52 4.55
C TRP A 95 6.91 3.20 4.70
N TYR A 96 5.92 2.77 3.92
CA TYR A 96 4.59 3.36 3.91
C TYR A 96 3.58 2.48 4.65
N ILE A 97 3.68 1.16 4.48
CA ILE A 97 2.79 0.20 5.13
C ILE A 97 3.02 0.17 6.63
N ILE A 98 4.28 0.04 7.09
CA ILE A 98 4.58 -0.15 8.52
C ILE A 98 4.11 1.05 9.36
N PRO A 99 4.46 2.31 9.05
CA PRO A 99 4.01 3.45 9.85
C PRO A 99 2.48 3.62 9.81
N SER A 100 1.85 3.35 8.66
CA SER A 100 0.40 3.44 8.52
C SER A 100 -0.32 2.41 9.40
N VAL A 101 0.16 1.16 9.41
CA VAL A 101 -0.37 0.11 10.29
C VAL A 101 -0.17 0.48 11.75
N LEU A 102 1.01 0.94 12.14
CA LEU A 102 1.28 1.36 13.52
C LEU A 102 0.37 2.50 13.97
N LEU A 103 0.16 3.51 13.12
CA LEU A 103 -0.77 4.61 13.40
C LEU A 103 -2.22 4.12 13.53
N LEU A 104 -2.68 3.21 12.67
CA LEU A 104 -4.02 2.65 12.75
C LEU A 104 -4.22 1.77 13.99
N VAL A 105 -3.19 1.01 14.40
CA VAL A 105 -3.21 0.26 15.66
C VAL A 105 -3.28 1.23 16.84
N ALA A 106 -2.45 2.28 16.87
CA ALA A 106 -2.50 3.29 17.92
C ALA A 106 -3.87 4.01 17.99
N ALA A 107 -4.42 4.37 16.83
CA ALA A 107 -5.76 4.93 16.69
C ALA A 107 -6.83 4.00 17.26
N ASN A 108 -6.75 2.69 16.97
CA ASN A 108 -7.70 1.71 17.47
C ASN A 108 -7.60 1.47 19.00
N LEU A 109 -6.43 1.69 19.60
CA LEU A 109 -6.23 1.56 21.06
C LEU A 109 -6.54 2.86 21.83
N THR A 110 -6.73 3.97 21.12
CA THR A 110 -6.95 5.29 21.73
C THR A 110 -8.36 5.42 22.31
N ASP A 111 -8.46 6.09 23.46
CA ASP A 111 -9.75 6.47 24.06
C ASP A 111 -10.24 7.79 23.47
N TRP A 112 -10.87 7.71 22.29
CA TRP A 112 -11.39 8.85 21.53
C TRP A 112 -12.35 9.75 22.33
N ARG A 113 -13.08 9.18 23.29
CA ARG A 113 -14.08 9.89 24.10
C ARG A 113 -13.44 10.83 25.12
N SER A 114 -12.19 10.57 25.49
CA SER A 114 -11.42 11.37 26.46
C SER A 114 -10.61 12.51 25.84
N LEU A 115 -10.55 12.59 24.51
CA LEU A 115 -9.70 13.55 23.81
C LEU A 115 -10.32 14.96 23.77
N SER A 116 -9.46 15.98 23.86
CA SER A 116 -9.86 17.36 23.54
C SER A 116 -10.26 17.48 22.06
N ARG A 117 -11.09 18.47 21.71
CA ARG A 117 -11.50 18.70 20.31
C ARG A 117 -10.30 18.85 19.35
N ARG A 118 -9.23 19.52 19.80
CA ARG A 118 -8.02 19.71 18.98
C ARG A 118 -7.28 18.39 18.75
N SER A 119 -7.08 17.61 19.81
CA SER A 119 -6.42 16.30 19.74
C SER A 119 -7.23 15.30 18.91
N LEU A 120 -8.56 15.34 19.04
CA LEU A 120 -9.49 14.53 18.27
C LEU A 120 -9.32 14.78 16.77
N MET A 121 -9.30 16.05 16.35
CA MET A 121 -9.13 16.41 14.93
C MET A 121 -7.75 16.05 14.38
N LEU A 122 -6.69 16.25 15.18
CA LEU A 122 -5.34 15.85 14.78
C LEU A 122 -5.26 14.33 14.56
N LEU A 123 -5.71 13.54 15.54
CA LEU A 123 -5.66 12.08 15.46
C LEU A 123 -6.54 11.54 14.34
N TYR A 124 -7.73 12.13 14.14
CA TYR A 124 -8.61 11.79 13.03
C TYR A 124 -7.93 12.00 11.67
N ASN A 125 -7.31 13.17 11.45
CA ASN A 125 -6.62 13.46 10.19
C ASN A 125 -5.47 12.48 9.92
N TRP A 126 -4.66 12.17 10.95
CA TRP A 126 -3.59 11.19 10.84
C TRP A 126 -4.12 9.78 10.57
N THR A 127 -5.24 9.41 11.17
CA THR A 127 -5.90 8.11 10.94
C THR A 127 -6.40 8.01 9.50
N CYS A 128 -7.02 9.07 8.97
CA CYS A 128 -7.43 9.14 7.57
C CYS A 128 -6.24 9.07 6.60
N LEU A 129 -5.15 9.79 6.89
CA LEU A 129 -3.94 9.75 6.08
C LEU A 129 -3.30 8.35 6.11
N ALA A 130 -3.16 7.74 7.28
CA ALA A 130 -2.63 6.38 7.42
C ALA A 130 -3.50 5.36 6.67
N PHE A 131 -4.82 5.46 6.77
CA PHE A 131 -5.73 4.59 6.02
C PHE A 131 -5.58 4.78 4.50
N LEU A 132 -5.52 6.02 4.03
CA LEU A 132 -5.31 6.33 2.61
C LEU A 132 -3.99 5.75 2.10
N VAL A 133 -2.88 5.98 2.82
CA VAL A 133 -1.55 5.48 2.45
C VAL A 133 -1.53 3.95 2.46
N LEU A 134 -2.10 3.31 3.47
CA LEU A 134 -2.20 1.85 3.55
C LEU A 134 -3.02 1.27 2.39
N CYS A 135 -4.17 1.85 2.07
CA CYS A 135 -4.98 1.40 0.95
C CYS A 135 -4.27 1.62 -0.39
N ALA A 136 -3.70 2.79 -0.62
CA ALA A 136 -3.00 3.11 -1.87
C ALA A 136 -1.82 2.18 -2.11
N THR A 137 -0.99 1.94 -1.09
CA THR A 137 0.21 1.10 -1.22
C THR A 137 -0.12 -0.40 -1.14
N GLY A 138 -1.02 -0.79 -0.24
CA GLY A 138 -1.43 -2.18 -0.04
C GLY A 138 -2.26 -2.74 -1.19
N LEU A 139 -3.30 -2.03 -1.64
CA LEU A 139 -4.12 -2.50 -2.77
C LEU A 139 -3.32 -2.49 -4.08
N SER A 140 -2.48 -1.48 -4.30
CA SER A 140 -1.57 -1.45 -5.45
C SER A 140 -0.58 -2.62 -5.40
N GLY A 141 0.04 -2.88 -4.24
CA GLY A 141 0.97 -4.00 -4.07
C GLY A 141 0.32 -5.36 -4.31
N ILE A 142 -0.91 -5.56 -3.84
CA ILE A 142 -1.69 -6.77 -4.12
C ILE A 142 -1.97 -6.87 -5.63
N ALA A 143 -2.47 -5.81 -6.26
CA ALA A 143 -2.78 -5.79 -7.68
C ALA A 143 -1.55 -6.10 -8.55
N VAL A 144 -0.41 -5.45 -8.25
CA VAL A 144 0.87 -5.69 -8.92
C VAL A 144 1.34 -7.13 -8.75
N ASN A 145 1.24 -7.70 -7.55
CA ASN A 145 1.63 -9.10 -7.33
C ASN A 145 0.72 -10.08 -8.09
N VAL A 146 -0.58 -9.84 -8.13
CA VAL A 146 -1.52 -10.64 -8.94
C VAL A 146 -1.14 -10.57 -10.41
N LEU A 147 -0.86 -9.37 -10.94
CA LEU A 147 -0.45 -9.20 -12.34
C LEU A 147 0.90 -9.86 -12.63
N LYS A 148 1.87 -9.75 -11.73
CA LYS A 148 3.19 -10.39 -11.84
C LYS A 148 3.05 -11.89 -12.02
N TYR A 149 2.25 -12.54 -11.17
CA TYR A 149 2.04 -13.99 -11.26
C TYR A 149 1.13 -14.39 -12.42
N ALA A 150 0.16 -13.56 -12.80
CA ALA A 150 -0.69 -13.85 -13.96
C ALA A 150 0.07 -13.77 -15.29
N ILE A 151 1.01 -12.82 -15.42
CA ILE A 151 1.81 -12.61 -16.65
C ILE A 151 3.04 -13.52 -16.67
N GLY A 152 3.79 -13.59 -15.57
CA GLY A 152 4.91 -14.51 -15.45
C GLY A 152 6.14 -14.17 -16.30
N ARG A 153 6.44 -12.89 -16.50
CA ARG A 153 7.58 -12.47 -17.33
C ARG A 153 8.91 -12.60 -16.58
N ALA A 154 9.93 -13.15 -17.23
CA ALA A 154 11.29 -13.20 -16.67
C ALA A 154 11.86 -11.81 -16.33
N ARG A 155 12.64 -11.71 -15.23
CA ARG A 155 13.40 -10.49 -14.88
C ARG A 155 14.59 -10.29 -15.83
N PRO A 156 15.10 -9.04 -15.99
CA PRO A 156 16.24 -8.75 -16.87
C PRO A 156 17.48 -9.62 -16.66
N LEU A 157 17.75 -10.03 -15.42
CA LEU A 157 18.87 -10.91 -15.08
C LEU A 157 18.82 -12.28 -15.79
N TYR A 158 17.63 -12.74 -16.18
CA TYR A 158 17.41 -14.05 -16.79
C TYR A 158 17.01 -13.97 -18.27
N TYR A 159 17.24 -12.83 -18.93
CA TYR A 159 16.92 -12.68 -20.35
C TYR A 159 17.73 -13.60 -21.26
N GLU A 160 18.97 -13.90 -20.91
CA GLU A 160 19.81 -14.85 -21.67
C GLU A 160 19.33 -16.31 -21.52
N ASP A 161 18.75 -16.66 -20.36
CA ASP A 161 18.32 -18.03 -20.07
C ASP A 161 16.94 -18.36 -20.67
N PHE A 162 15.99 -17.43 -20.56
CA PHE A 162 14.59 -17.68 -20.93
C PHE A 162 14.11 -16.87 -22.14
N GLY A 163 14.81 -15.81 -22.53
CA GLY A 163 14.39 -14.87 -23.57
C GLY A 163 13.55 -13.69 -23.05
N VAL A 164 13.68 -12.54 -23.71
CA VAL A 164 13.14 -11.23 -23.26
C VAL A 164 11.61 -11.17 -23.21
N LEU A 165 10.93 -11.95 -24.07
CA LEU A 165 9.47 -11.94 -24.26
C LEU A 165 8.78 -13.22 -23.76
N THR A 166 9.51 -14.11 -23.11
CA THR A 166 8.97 -15.39 -22.65
C THR A 166 8.13 -15.20 -21.38
N LEU A 167 6.95 -15.81 -21.38
CA LEU A 167 5.96 -15.71 -20.32
C LEU A 167 5.71 -17.09 -19.69
N HIS A 168 5.71 -17.12 -18.36
CA HIS A 168 5.45 -18.29 -17.53
C HIS A 168 4.29 -17.99 -16.57
N PRO A 169 3.05 -17.88 -17.08
CA PRO A 169 1.90 -17.52 -16.27
C PRO A 169 1.70 -18.54 -15.14
N PHE A 170 1.38 -18.04 -13.94
CA PHE A 170 1.14 -18.82 -12.72
C PHE A 170 2.32 -19.68 -12.26
N ALA A 171 3.55 -19.34 -12.64
CA ALA A 171 4.74 -20.04 -12.14
C ALA A 171 5.04 -19.80 -10.65
N PHE A 172 4.45 -18.76 -10.03
CA PHE A 172 4.65 -18.37 -8.63
C PHE A 172 6.12 -18.31 -8.19
N ASP A 173 7.00 -17.91 -9.10
CA ASP A 173 8.43 -17.82 -8.88
C ASP A 173 8.90 -16.36 -9.05
N ALA A 174 9.78 -15.91 -8.15
CA ALA A 174 10.34 -14.57 -8.18
C ALA A 174 11.10 -14.25 -9.47
N ARG A 175 11.65 -15.26 -10.14
CA ARG A 175 12.33 -15.14 -11.45
C ARG A 175 11.40 -14.65 -12.55
N PHE A 176 10.12 -15.02 -12.48
CA PHE A 176 9.07 -14.69 -13.45
C PHE A 176 8.17 -13.53 -12.99
N ALA A 177 8.59 -12.78 -11.98
CA ALA A 177 7.89 -11.61 -11.46
C ALA A 177 8.49 -10.30 -12.01
N GLY A 178 8.80 -10.26 -13.32
CA GLY A 178 9.47 -9.15 -13.99
C GLY A 178 8.55 -8.06 -14.54
N PHE A 179 7.24 -8.32 -14.67
CA PHE A 179 6.28 -7.32 -15.16
C PHE A 179 4.90 -7.49 -14.49
N PRO A 180 4.24 -6.40 -14.05
CA PRO A 180 4.77 -5.02 -13.98
C PRO A 180 5.87 -4.87 -12.91
N SER A 181 6.59 -3.74 -12.86
CA SER A 181 7.68 -3.50 -11.88
C SER A 181 7.16 -3.34 -10.45
#